data_AF-F7PP51-F1
#
_entry.id   AF-F7PP51-F1
#
_cell.length_a   1.000
_cell.length_b   1.000
_cell.length_c   1.000
_cell.angle_alpha   90.00
_cell.angle_beta   90.00
_cell.angle_gamma   90.00
#
_symmetry.space_group_name_H-M   'P 1'
#
loop_
_entity.id
_entity.type
_entity.pdbx_description
1 polymer ?
#
loop_
_entity_poly.entity_id
_entity_poly.type
_entity_poly.pdbx_seq_one_letter_code
_entity_poly.pdbx_strand_id
1 'polypeptide(L)'
;MTANADRRHEAVDQPRGRDDREWEVFVRETGDEPLTHVGSVTASDEERAHEQAETLFSDVAAIWLCPDSAVNRYTESALVPGERA
;
A
#
# COMPACT_ATOMS: atom_id res chain seq x y z
N MET A 1 30.47 0.40 15.20
CA MET A 1 29.17 -0.25 15.45
C MET A 1 28.09 0.65 14.89
N THR A 2 27.26 0.07 14.04
CA THR A 2 26.47 0.69 12.98
C THR A 2 25.22 1.39 13.53
N ALA A 3 25.04 2.69 13.24
CA ALA A 3 23.75 3.37 13.40
C ALA A 3 23.02 3.34 12.06
N ASN A 4 22.27 2.27 11.82
CA ASN A 4 21.41 2.11 10.65
C ASN A 4 19.96 2.00 11.15
N ALA A 5 19.14 3.00 10.86
CA ALA A 5 17.69 2.93 10.62
C ALA A 5 17.08 4.33 10.78
N ASP A 6 17.53 5.28 9.98
CA ASP A 6 16.78 6.51 9.74
C ASP A 6 16.53 6.62 8.24
N ARG A 7 15.77 5.66 7.70
CA ARG A 7 15.01 5.91 6.47
C ARG A 7 13.68 6.54 6.86
N ARG A 8 13.75 7.74 7.46
CA ARG A 8 12.61 8.64 7.46
C ARG A 8 12.21 8.82 6.01
N HIS A 9 10.96 8.46 5.70
CA HIS A 9 10.28 8.81 4.45
C HIS A 9 10.61 10.26 4.11
N GLU A 10 11.50 10.46 3.14
CA GLU A 10 11.65 11.77 2.50
C GLU A 10 10.33 12.03 1.81
N ALA A 11 9.52 12.88 2.43
CA ALA A 11 8.32 13.41 1.81
C ALA A 11 8.78 14.21 0.59
N VAL A 12 8.74 13.56 -0.57
CA VAL A 12 9.01 14.19 -1.86
C VAL A 12 7.91 15.23 -2.07
N ASP A 13 8.26 16.49 -1.85
CA ASP A 13 7.45 17.67 -2.14
C ASP A 13 7.55 17.99 -3.64
N GLN A 14 7.09 17.04 -4.47
CA GLN A 14 6.76 17.30 -5.87
C GLN A 14 5.26 17.59 -5.94
N PRO A 15 4.79 18.44 -6.88
CA PRO A 15 3.37 18.61 -7.14
C PRO A 15 2.82 17.25 -7.58
N ARG A 16 2.26 16.48 -6.64
CA ARG A 16 1.58 15.22 -6.92
C ARG A 16 0.49 15.57 -7.93
N GLY A 17 0.60 15.02 -9.14
CA GLY A 17 -0.44 15.19 -10.14
C GLY A 17 -1.76 14.87 -9.46
N ARG A 18 -2.78 15.70 -9.68
CA ARG A 18 -4.08 15.63 -9.00
C ARG A 18 -4.87 14.33 -9.30
N ASP A 19 -4.23 13.33 -9.89
CA ASP A 19 -4.82 12.05 -10.32
C ASP A 19 -4.09 10.83 -9.74
N ASP A 20 -3.07 11.00 -8.88
CA ASP A 20 -2.39 9.89 -8.22
C ASP A 20 -3.26 9.34 -7.07
N ARG A 21 -4.00 8.26 -7.35
CA ARG A 21 -4.89 7.57 -6.40
C ARG A 21 -4.11 6.52 -5.60
N GLU A 22 -4.50 6.29 -4.35
CA GLU A 22 -3.96 5.19 -3.56
C GLU A 22 -4.76 3.89 -3.78
N TRP A 23 -4.03 2.78 -3.85
CA TRP A 23 -4.57 1.44 -4.02
C TRP A 23 -4.04 0.55 -2.91
N GLU A 24 -4.93 -0.01 -2.10
CA GLU A 24 -4.60 -1.07 -1.16
C GLU A 24 -4.27 -2.36 -1.91
N VAL A 25 -3.15 -2.99 -1.55
CA VAL A 25 -2.64 -4.19 -2.18
C VAL A 25 -2.81 -5.36 -1.23
N PHE A 26 -3.36 -6.44 -1.77
CA PHE A 26 -3.47 -7.71 -1.08
C PHE A 26 -2.82 -8.80 -1.92
N VAL A 27 -2.13 -9.72 -1.26
CA VAL A 27 -1.46 -10.84 -1.93
C VAL A 27 -1.85 -12.16 -1.31
N ARG A 28 -1.63 -13.21 -2.09
CA ARG A 28 -1.64 -14.58 -1.61
C ARG A 28 -0.38 -15.26 -2.12
N GLU A 29 0.50 -15.70 -1.22
CA GLU A 29 1.79 -16.27 -1.62
C GLU A 29 1.60 -17.64 -2.27
N THR A 30 0.80 -18.52 -1.67
CA THR A 30 0.49 -19.86 -2.19
C THR A 30 -1.02 -20.12 -2.27
N GLY A 31 -1.45 -21.09 -3.08
CA GLY A 31 -2.88 -21.33 -3.36
C GLY A 31 -3.77 -21.57 -2.13
N ASP A 32 -3.21 -22.14 -1.06
CA ASP A 32 -3.91 -22.52 0.16
C ASP A 32 -3.86 -21.45 1.26
N GLU A 33 -3.15 -20.34 1.03
CA GLU A 33 -2.99 -19.28 2.00
C GLU A 33 -4.13 -18.24 1.95
N PRO A 34 -4.43 -17.59 3.10
CA PRO A 34 -5.36 -16.49 3.12
C PRO A 34 -4.81 -15.26 2.38
N LEU A 35 -5.73 -14.41 1.93
CA LEU A 35 -5.40 -13.11 1.37
C LEU A 35 -4.86 -12.19 2.48
N THR A 36 -3.70 -11.57 2.27
CA THR A 36 -3.05 -10.68 3.24
C THR A 36 -2.86 -9.28 2.67
N HIS A 37 -3.22 -8.25 3.45
CA HIS A 37 -2.93 -6.85 3.11
C HIS A 37 -1.44 -6.56 3.30
N VAL A 38 -0.78 -6.04 2.27
CA VAL A 38 0.68 -5.81 2.26
C VAL A 38 1.07 -4.33 2.15
N GLY A 39 0.09 -3.44 2.16
CA GLY A 39 0.28 -2.00 2.09
C GLY A 39 -0.46 -1.38 0.92
N SER A 40 -0.02 -0.19 0.52
CA SER A 40 -0.59 0.57 -0.58
C SER A 40 0.43 0.92 -1.66
N VAL A 41 -0.07 1.18 -2.86
CA VAL A 41 0.67 1.72 -4.01
C VAL A 41 -0.04 2.95 -4.55
N THR A 42 0.71 3.86 -5.18
CA THR A 42 0.16 5.10 -5.73
C THR A 42 0.21 5.03 -7.25
N ALA A 43 -0.95 5.14 -7.90
CA ALA A 43 -1.07 5.04 -9.35
C ALA A 43 -2.31 5.76 -9.88
N SER A 44 -2.25 6.19 -11.14
CA SER A 44 -3.35 6.87 -11.84
C SER A 44 -4.58 5.99 -12.09
N ASP A 45 -4.36 4.68 -12.23
CA ASP A 45 -5.36 3.70 -12.62
C ASP A 45 -4.98 2.28 -12.16
N GLU A 46 -5.90 1.34 -12.34
CA GLU A 46 -5.76 -0.06 -11.90
C GLU A 46 -4.60 -0.79 -12.60
N GLU A 47 -4.40 -0.53 -13.90
CA GLU A 47 -3.36 -1.20 -14.68
C GLU A 47 -1.98 -0.81 -14.16
N ARG A 48 -1.75 0.49 -13.93
CA ARG A 48 -0.50 0.99 -13.34
C ARG A 48 -0.30 0.55 -11.91
N ALA A 49 -1.36 0.47 -11.12
CA ALA A 49 -1.30 -0.08 -9.78
C ALA A 49 -0.88 -1.57 -9.81
N HIS A 50 -1.39 -2.33 -10.77
CA HIS A 50 -1.06 -3.74 -10.95
C HIS A 50 0.39 -3.93 -11.40
N GLU A 51 0.86 -3.18 -12.41
CA GLU A 51 2.27 -3.21 -12.84
C GLU A 51 3.23 -2.92 -11.68
N GLN A 52 2.91 -1.93 -10.84
CA GLN A 52 3.71 -1.59 -9.67
C GLN A 52 3.67 -2.70 -8.61
N ALA A 53 2.49 -3.27 -8.33
CA ALA A 53 2.35 -4.38 -7.39
C ALA A 53 3.08 -5.65 -7.87
N GLU A 54 2.97 -6.01 -9.15
CA GLU A 54 3.69 -7.15 -9.74
C GLU A 54 5.21 -6.98 -9.64
N THR A 55 5.71 -5.74 -9.82
CA THR A 55 7.14 -5.45 -9.66
C THR A 55 7.62 -5.68 -8.22
N LEU A 56 6.77 -5.42 -7.22
CA LEU A 56 7.09 -5.61 -5.81
C LEU A 56 6.87 -7.06 -5.33
N PHE A 57 5.90 -7.76 -5.90
CA PHE A 57 5.43 -9.07 -5.47
C PHE A 57 5.38 -10.08 -6.62
N SER A 58 6.53 -10.37 -7.23
CA SER A 58 6.61 -11.23 -8.43
C SER A 58 6.53 -12.74 -8.18
N ASP A 59 6.61 -13.18 -6.91
CA ASP A 59 6.62 -14.60 -6.52
C ASP A 59 5.39 -14.98 -5.68
N VAL A 60 4.23 -14.40 -5.99
CA VAL A 60 2.97 -14.67 -5.32
C VAL A 60 1.98 -15.35 -6.25
N ALA A 61 1.12 -16.21 -5.71
CA ALA A 61 0.09 -16.90 -6.48
C ALA A 61 -0.99 -15.95 -7.04
N ALA A 62 -1.27 -14.84 -6.36
CA ALA A 62 -2.20 -13.83 -6.85
C ALA A 62 -2.09 -12.47 -6.13
N ILE A 63 -2.49 -11.42 -6.85
CA ILE A 63 -2.55 -10.03 -6.40
C ILE A 63 -3.99 -9.53 -6.55
N TRP A 64 -4.45 -8.78 -5.55
CA TRP A 64 -5.72 -8.07 -5.56
C TRP A 64 -5.50 -6.61 -5.21
N LEU A 65 -6.24 -5.74 -5.88
CA LEU A 65 -6.19 -4.31 -5.67
C LEU A 65 -7.56 -3.80 -5.24
N CYS A 66 -7.56 -2.87 -4.30
CA CYS A 66 -8.74 -2.12 -3.92
C CYS A 66 -8.38 -0.64 -3.85
N PRO A 67 -9.10 0.25 -4.54
CA PRO A 67 -8.83 1.67 -4.37
C PRO A 67 -9.14 2.12 -2.94
N ASP A 68 -8.35 3.05 -2.39
CA ASP A 68 -8.54 3.54 -1.01
C ASP A 68 -9.96 4.05 -0.77
N SER A 69 -10.56 4.68 -1.79
CA SER A 69 -11.88 5.29 -1.68
C SER A 69 -13.01 4.28 -1.49
N ALA A 70 -12.73 2.99 -1.70
CA ALA A 70 -13.66 1.89 -1.44
C ALA A 70 -13.45 1.25 -0.05
N VAL A 71 -12.41 1.66 0.68
CA VAL A 71 -12.08 1.17 2.01
C VAL A 71 -12.73 2.05 3.07
N ASN A 72 -13.58 1.45 3.88
CA ASN A 72 -14.23 2.13 5.00
C ASN A 72 -13.51 1.78 6.29
N ARG A 73 -13.09 2.79 7.05
CA ARG A 73 -12.50 2.61 8.37
C ARG A 73 -13.57 2.77 9.45
N TYR A 74 -13.67 1.77 10.33
CA TYR A 74 -14.49 1.83 11.54
C TYR A 74 -13.56 1.85 12.75
N THR A 75 -13.58 2.92 13.53
CA THR A 75 -12.79 3.05 14.77
C THR A 75 -13.59 3.82 15.81
N GLU A 76 -13.47 3.42 17.08
CA GLU A 76 -14.19 4.04 18.20
C GLU A 76 -13.59 5.41 18.59
N SER A 77 -12.32 5.65 18.25
CA SER A 77 -11.59 6.88 18.58
C SER A 77 -10.92 7.45 17.34
N ALA A 78 -10.85 8.78 17.25
CA ALA A 78 -10.06 9.43 16.22
C ALA A 78 -8.58 9.11 16.45
N LEU A 79 -7.95 8.38 15.51
CA LEU A 79 -6.51 8.12 15.55
C LEU A 79 -5.77 9.42 15.33
N VAL A 80 -4.89 9.80 16.27
CA VAL A 80 -3.92 10.87 15.97
C VAL A 80 -2.74 10.31 15.19
N PRO A 81 -2.15 11.07 14.25
CA PRO A 81 -0.97 10.62 13.51
C PRO A 81 0.14 10.16 14.48
N GLY A 82 0.60 8.92 14.32
CA GLY A 82 1.63 8.31 15.17
C GLY A 82 1.09 7.52 16.38
N GLU A 83 -0.22 7.50 16.61
CA GLU A 83 -0.84 6.59 17.56
C GLU A 83 -0.89 5.18 16.97
N ARG A 84 -0.43 4.19 17.73
CA ARG A 84 -0.60 2.79 17.36
C ARG A 84 -2.02 2.38 17.77
N ALA A 85 -2.75 1.79 16.82
CA ALA A 85 -4.08 1.23 17.03
C ALA A 85 -4.07 0.11 18.09
#